data_AF-A0A846BX21-F1
#
_entry.id   AF-A0A846BX21-F1
#
_cell.length_a   1.000
_cell.length_b   1.000
_cell.length_c   1.000
_cell.angle_alpha   90.00
_cell.angle_beta   90.00
_cell.angle_gamma   90.00
#
_symmetry.space_group_name_H-M   'P 1'
#
loop_
_entity.id
_entity.type
_entity.pdbx_description
1 polymer ?
#
loop_
_entity_poly.entity_id
_entity_poly.type
_entity_poly.pdbx_seq_one_letter_code
_entity_poly.pdbx_strand_id
1 'polypeptide(L)'
;MTTIVVKVGTSSLTQSNTGQLALSTIAKLVETLTHLRSCGHRVVLVSSGAVGIGCGRLGLKSRPQRIALKQAVAAVGQGRLMRVYD
;
A
#
# COMPACT_ATOMS: atom_id res chain seq x y z
N MET A 1 -19.84 -1.63 18.65
CA MET A 1 -18.61 -0.90 18.29
C MET A 1 -17.42 -1.84 18.45
N THR A 2 -16.61 -2.04 17.41
CA THR A 2 -15.52 -3.04 17.41
C THR A 2 -14.26 -2.46 16.76
N THR A 3 -13.11 -3.10 17.00
CA THR A 3 -11.86 -2.81 16.29
C THR A 3 -11.76 -3.71 15.06
N ILE A 4 -11.55 -3.11 13.89
CA ILE A 4 -11.45 -3.79 12.60
C ILE A 4 -10.04 -3.55 12.04
N VAL A 5 -9.32 -4.64 11.79
CA VAL A 5 -8.01 -4.59 11.11
C VAL A 5 -8.24 -4.99 9.65
N VAL A 6 -8.06 -4.05 8.73
CA VAL A 6 -8.15 -4.30 7.28
C VAL A 6 -6.75 -4.45 6.73
N LYS A 7 -6.40 -5.64 6.26
CA LYS A 7 -5.11 -5.91 5.61
C LYS A 7 -5.28 -5.96 4.11
N VAL A 8 -4.45 -5.21 3.38
CA VAL A 8 -4.43 -5.20 1.91
C VAL A 8 -3.05 -5.62 1.39
N GLY A 9 -3.07 -6.50 0.38
CA GLY A 9 -1.87 -7.01 -0.27
C GLY A 9 -1.39 -6.12 -1.41
N THR A 10 -0.13 -6.29 -1.82
CA THR A 10 0.47 -5.54 -2.93
C THR A 10 -0.35 -5.68 -4.21
N SER A 11 -0.82 -6.89 -4.56
CA SER A 11 -1.63 -7.14 -5.75
C SER A 11 -2.95 -6.38 -5.80
N SER A 12 -3.50 -5.98 -4.64
CA SER A 12 -4.70 -5.16 -4.56
C SER A 12 -4.41 -3.66 -4.71
N LEU A 13 -3.17 -3.24 -4.47
CA LEU A 13 -2.75 -1.84 -4.45
C LEU A 13 -1.93 -1.42 -5.67
N THR A 14 -1.45 -2.39 -6.44
CA THR A 14 -0.63 -2.15 -7.62
C THR A 14 -1.22 -2.83 -8.84
N GLN A 15 -1.14 -2.18 -10.00
CA GLN A 15 -1.46 -2.79 -11.28
C GLN A 15 -0.39 -3.82 -11.62
N SER A 16 -0.82 -5.05 -11.93
CA SER A 16 0.05 -6.22 -12.13
C SER A 16 1.05 -6.07 -13.29
N ASN A 17 0.72 -5.25 -14.28
CA ASN A 17 1.51 -5.03 -15.49
C ASN A 17 2.53 -3.88 -15.37
N THR A 18 2.22 -2.82 -14.62
CA THR A 18 3.05 -1.61 -14.55
C THR A 18 3.75 -1.44 -13.20
N GLY A 19 3.28 -2.13 -12.16
CA GLY A 19 3.72 -1.89 -10.78
C GLY A 19 3.30 -0.52 -10.22
N GLN A 20 2.53 0.25 -10.99
CA GLN A 20 1.95 1.52 -10.55
C GLN A 20 0.80 1.28 -9.58
N LEU A 21 0.45 2.31 -8.83
CA LEU A 21 -0.66 2.23 -7.88
C LEU A 21 -2.01 2.09 -8.59
N ALA A 22 -2.84 1.18 -8.08
CA ALA A 22 -4.23 1.03 -8.49
C ALA A 22 -5.09 2.09 -7.76
N LEU A 23 -4.96 3.36 -8.17
CA LEU A 23 -5.59 4.50 -7.48
C LEU A 23 -7.11 4.37 -7.32
N SER A 24 -7.81 3.82 -8.30
CA SER A 24 -9.26 3.57 -8.21
C SER A 24 -9.61 2.54 -7.13
N THR A 25 -8.82 1.48 -6.98
CA THR A 25 -8.98 0.49 -5.92
C THR A 25 -8.69 1.10 -4.56
N ILE A 26 -7.66 1.94 -4.47
CA ILE A 26 -7.28 2.64 -3.24
C ILE A 26 -8.38 3.62 -2.82
N ALA A 27 -8.96 4.38 -3.75
CA ALA A 27 -10.08 5.28 -3.44
C ALA A 27 -11.28 4.54 -2.84
N LYS A 28 -11.70 3.43 -3.47
CA LYS A 28 -12.80 2.58 -2.94
C LYS A 28 -12.48 1.98 -1.56
N LEU A 29 -11.22 1.60 -1.34
CA LEU A 29 -10.77 1.15 -0.04
C LEU A 29 -10.93 2.27 0.99
N VAL A 30 -10.45 3.47 0.69
CA VAL A 30 -10.57 4.64 1.60
C VAL A 30 -12.03 4.93 1.92
N GLU A 31 -12.93 4.96 0.92
CA GLU A 31 -14.38 5.11 1.12
C GLU A 31 -14.95 4.06 2.08
N THR A 32 -14.53 2.80 1.94
CA THR A 32 -14.96 1.71 2.83
C THR A 32 -14.45 1.93 4.27
N LEU A 33 -13.18 2.32 4.42
CA LEU A 33 -12.58 2.55 5.74
C LEU A 33 -13.21 3.75 6.45
N THR A 34 -13.50 4.83 5.72
CA THR A 34 -14.16 6.02 6.29
C THR A 34 -15.60 5.73 6.65
N HIS A 35 -16.33 4.95 5.83
CA HIS A 35 -17.67 4.48 6.18
C HIS A 35 -17.68 3.67 7.48
N LEU A 36 -16.78 2.68 7.61
CA LEU A 36 -16.66 1.90 8.85
C LEU A 36 -16.33 2.77 10.08
N ARG A 37 -15.45 3.77 9.92
CA ARG A 37 -15.19 4.76 10.99
C ARG A 37 -16.42 5.58 11.33
N SER A 38 -17.22 5.98 10.34
CA SER A 38 -18.45 6.75 10.55
C SER A 38 -19.53 5.96 11.32
N CYS A 39 -19.55 4.63 11.16
CA CYS A 39 -20.39 3.73 11.97
C CYS A 39 -19.86 3.50 13.39
N GLY A 40 -18.79 4.21 13.79
CA GLY A 40 -18.18 4.14 15.11
C GLY A 40 -17.08 3.10 15.26
N HIS A 41 -16.70 2.33 14.24
CA HIS A 41 -15.64 1.33 14.42
C HIS A 41 -14.25 1.97 14.55
N ARG A 42 -13.37 1.32 15.32
CA ARG A 42 -11.93 1.62 15.32
C ARG A 42 -11.27 0.88 14.17
N VAL A 43 -10.88 1.60 13.12
CA VAL A 43 -10.33 0.98 11.90
C VAL A 43 -8.80 1.12 11.89
N VAL A 44 -8.11 0.01 11.66
CA VAL A 44 -6.66 -0.05 11.46
C VAL A 44 -6.38 -0.60 10.07
N LEU A 45 -5.65 0.14 9.25
CA LEU A 45 -5.21 -0.31 7.92
C LEU A 45 -3.80 -0.89 8.00
N VAL A 46 -3.63 -2.13 7.52
CA VAL A 46 -2.31 -2.77 7.32
C VAL A 46 -2.06 -2.87 5.81
N SER A 47 -1.23 -1.98 5.28
CA SER A 47 -0.98 -1.86 3.84
C SER A 47 0.36 -2.45 3.42
N SER A 48 0.35 -3.20 2.32
CA SER A 48 1.58 -3.69 1.65
C SER A 48 2.02 -2.69 0.56
N GLY A 49 2.95 -3.07 -0.32
CA GLY A 49 3.24 -2.30 -1.55
C GLY A 49 4.48 -1.41 -1.51
N ALA A 50 5.03 -1.07 -0.34
CA ALA A 50 6.20 -0.19 -0.22
C ALA A 50 7.38 -0.62 -1.11
N VAL A 51 7.75 -1.91 -1.10
CA VAL A 51 8.83 -2.41 -1.97
C VAL A 51 8.48 -2.32 -3.46
N GLY A 52 7.22 -2.59 -3.85
CA GLY A 52 6.81 -2.51 -5.26
C GLY A 52 6.88 -1.09 -5.79
N ILE A 53 6.38 -0.13 -5.01
CA ILE A 53 6.45 1.30 -5.30
C ILE A 53 7.91 1.78 -5.36
N GLY A 54 8.74 1.32 -4.41
CA GLY A 54 10.16 1.61 -4.40
C GLY A 54 10.88 1.08 -5.64
N CYS A 55 10.59 -0.16 -6.08
CA CYS A 55 11.14 -0.72 -7.30
C CYS A 55 10.77 0.14 -8.53
N GLY A 56 9.49 0.51 -8.66
CA GLY A 56 9.04 1.37 -9.74
C GLY A 56 9.72 2.74 -9.72
N ARG A 57 9.90 3.33 -8.52
CA ARG A 57 10.58 4.62 -8.38
C ARG A 57 12.07 4.57 -8.75
N LEU A 58 12.73 3.46 -8.45
CA LEU A 58 14.16 3.26 -8.73
C LEU A 58 14.43 2.65 -10.10
N GLY A 59 13.39 2.39 -10.92
CA GLY A 59 13.54 1.78 -12.24
C GLY A 59 14.04 0.33 -12.21
N LEU A 60 13.80 -0.39 -11.11
CA LEU A 60 14.23 -1.78 -10.97
C LEU A 60 13.32 -2.70 -11.77
N LYS A 61 13.91 -3.49 -12.68
CA LYS A 61 13.18 -4.45 -13.52
C LYS A 61 12.61 -5.64 -12.73
N SER A 62 13.17 -5.92 -11.55
CA SER A 62 12.72 -7.03 -10.71
C SER A 62 12.87 -6.69 -9.23
N ARG A 63 12.12 -7.40 -8.39
CA ARG A 63 12.21 -7.27 -6.94
C ARG A 63 13.57 -7.78 -6.45
N PRO A 64 14.34 -7.00 -5.67
CA PRO A 64 15.61 -7.47 -5.12
C PRO A 64 15.42 -8.72 -4.26
N GLN A 65 16.40 -9.63 -4.26
CA GLN A 65 16.38 -10.84 -3.44
C GLN A 65 17.04 -10.65 -2.07
N ARG A 66 18.15 -9.89 -2.03
CA ARG A 66 18.89 -9.59 -0.79
C ARG A 66 18.06 -8.75 0.17
N ILE A 67 18.07 -9.12 1.46
CA ILE A 67 17.25 -8.46 2.50
C ILE A 67 17.56 -6.96 2.62
N ALA A 68 18.85 -6.58 2.65
CA ALA A 68 19.27 -5.19 2.75
C ALA A 68 18.73 -4.33 1.59
N LEU A 69 18.74 -4.88 0.37
CA LEU A 69 18.17 -4.19 -0.79
C LEU A 69 16.66 -4.09 -0.70
N LYS A 70 15.96 -5.14 -0.25
CA LYS A 70 14.50 -5.07 -0.02
C LYS A 70 14.15 -3.96 0.99
N GLN A 71 14.93 -3.82 2.06
CA GLN A 71 14.74 -2.78 3.07
C GLN A 71 15.00 -1.38 2.51
N ALA A 72 16.11 -1.18 1.78
CA ALA A 72 16.42 0.09 1.14
C ALA A 72 15.32 0.53 0.16
N VAL A 73 14.86 -0.41 -0.68
CA VAL A 73 13.75 -0.15 -1.63
C VAL A 73 12.44 0.13 -0.88
N ALA A 74 12.14 -0.60 0.20
CA ALA A 74 10.97 -0.32 1.04
C ALA A 74 11.00 1.10 1.61
N ALA A 75 12.15 1.55 2.12
CA ALA A 75 12.30 2.90 2.67
C ALA A 75 12.02 3.97 1.62
N VAL A 76 12.50 3.79 0.38
CA VAL A 76 12.21 4.69 -0.75
C VAL A 76 10.72 4.71 -1.09
N GLY A 77 10.06 3.55 -1.09
CA GLY A 77 8.64 3.44 -1.45
C GLY A 77 7.68 3.83 -0.32
N GLN A 78 8.08 3.71 0.94
CA GLN A 78 7.18 3.88 2.10
C GLN A 78 6.63 5.32 2.18
N GLY A 79 7.47 6.34 2.04
CA GLY A 79 7.00 7.73 2.07
C GLY A 79 5.99 8.05 0.95
N ARG A 80 6.13 7.38 -0.21
CA ARG A 80 5.18 7.50 -1.32
C ARG A 80 3.88 6.75 -1.04
N LEU A 81 3.96 5.56 -0.45
CA LEU A 81 2.78 4.80 -0.03
C LEU A 81 1.96 5.60 0.98
N MET A 82 2.61 6.23 1.96
CA MET A 82 1.93 7.08 2.96
C MET A 82 1.25 8.28 2.30
N ARG A 83 1.94 8.99 1.40
CA ARG A 83 1.38 10.16 0.70
C ARG A 83 0.15 9.85 -0.16
N VAL A 84 -0.10 8.59 -0.50
CA VAL A 84 -1.29 8.19 -1.25
C VAL A 84 -2.52 8.07 -0.34
N TYR A 85 -2.29 7.87 0.96
CA TYR A 85 -3.35 7.79 1.98
C TYR A 85 -3.53 9.08 2.78
N ASP A 86 -2.54 10.00 2.76
CA ASP A 86 -2.66 11.37 3.28
C ASP A 86 -3.57 12.22 2.38
#